data_AF-A0AAT9HJ55-F1
#
_entry.id   AF-A0AAT9HJ55-F1
#
_cell.length_a   1.000
_cell.length_b   1.000
_cell.length_c   1.000
_cell.angle_alpha   90.00
_cell.angle_beta   90.00
_cell.angle_gamma   90.00
#
_symmetry.space_group_name_H-M   'P 1'
#
loop_
_entity.id
_entity.type
_entity.pdbx_description
1 polymer ?
#
loop_
_entity_poly.entity_id
_entity_poly.type
_entity_poly.pdbx_seq_one_letter_code
_entity_poly.pdbx_strand_id
1 'polypeptide(L)'
;MRAVADRYGCPVVDLWSLRSVQDRRAWDADRLHLSPEGHTRVALRAGQALGLRTPADPEQPWPSLPPRGALEIRRDDVQWAREYLVPWIGRRLRGESSGDHVIAKGTLSPHDIKERIASVA
;
A
#
# COMPACT_ATOMS: atom_id res chain seq x y z
N MET A 1 6.81 10.84 10.98
CA MET A 1 6.51 9.40 11.17
C MET A 1 7.40 8.80 12.26
N ARG A 2 8.71 8.62 12.04
CA ARG A 2 9.61 7.97 13.03
C ARG A 2 9.63 8.64 14.41
N ALA A 3 9.78 9.96 14.47
CA ALA A 3 9.78 10.71 15.74
C ALA A 3 8.47 10.55 16.55
N VAL A 4 7.33 10.41 15.89
CA VAL A 4 6.04 10.16 16.56
C VAL A 4 6.01 8.74 17.10
N ALA A 5 6.41 7.76 16.30
CA ALA A 5 6.46 6.37 16.73
C ALA A 5 7.39 6.17 17.94
N ASP A 6 8.59 6.78 17.93
CA ASP A 6 9.52 6.69 19.05
C ASP A 6 8.94 7.35 20.32
N ARG A 7 8.24 8.49 20.19
CA ARG A 7 7.58 9.16 21.32
C ARG A 7 6.50 8.30 21.98
N TYR A 8 5.79 7.49 21.20
CA TYR A 8 4.66 6.69 21.67
C TYR A 8 4.97 5.19 21.77
N GLY A 9 6.24 4.79 21.59
CA GLY A 9 6.64 3.38 21.62
C GLY A 9 5.99 2.52 20.54
N CYS A 10 5.59 3.12 19.41
CA CYS A 10 4.94 2.38 18.32
C CYS A 10 5.98 1.68 17.43
N PRO A 11 5.78 0.41 17.05
CA PRO A 11 6.60 -0.23 16.03
C PRO A 11 6.42 0.47 14.68
N VAL A 12 7.50 0.55 13.90
CA VAL A 12 7.49 1.09 12.53
C VAL A 12 7.91 0.00 11.56
N VAL A 13 7.05 -0.27 10.57
CA VAL A 13 7.37 -1.19 9.48
C VAL A 13 8.14 -0.43 8.40
N ASP A 14 9.41 -0.78 8.20
CA ASP A 14 10.20 -0.27 7.08
C ASP A 14 9.83 -1.02 5.79
N LEU A 15 8.96 -0.40 4.99
CA LEU A 15 8.60 -0.87 3.65
C LEU A 15 9.60 -0.43 2.59
N TRP A 16 10.42 0.58 2.86
CA TRP A 16 11.44 1.04 1.91
C TRP A 16 12.53 -0.01 1.74
N SER A 17 12.93 -0.66 2.84
CA SER A 17 13.89 -1.76 2.81
C SER A 17 13.36 -3.07 2.24
N LEU A 18 12.02 -3.22 2.10
CA LEU A 18 11.40 -4.44 1.61
C LEU A 18 11.53 -4.51 0.09
N ARG A 19 12.59 -5.14 -0.42
CA ARG A 19 12.90 -5.13 -1.86
C ARG A 19 11.85 -5.87 -2.67
N SER A 20 11.25 -6.89 -2.06
CA SER A 20 10.22 -7.70 -2.68
C SER A 20 9.00 -6.90 -3.16
N VAL A 21 8.69 -5.74 -2.55
CA VAL A 21 7.61 -4.85 -3.01
C VAL A 21 8.01 -3.85 -4.09
N GLN A 22 9.30 -3.78 -4.46
CA GLN A 22 9.74 -2.95 -5.59
C GLN A 22 9.47 -3.63 -6.95
N ASP A 23 9.17 -4.93 -6.94
CA ASP A 23 8.73 -5.68 -8.12
C ASP A 23 7.30 -5.28 -8.52
N ARG A 24 7.05 -5.12 -9.82
CA ARG A 24 5.72 -4.76 -10.35
C ARG A 24 4.61 -5.70 -9.89
N ARG A 25 4.91 -6.98 -9.63
CA ARG A 25 3.93 -7.97 -9.15
C ARG A 25 3.42 -7.72 -7.73
N ALA A 26 4.12 -6.91 -6.96
CA ALA A 26 3.63 -6.47 -5.65
C ALA A 26 2.45 -5.49 -5.76
N TRP A 27 2.17 -4.96 -6.94
CA TRP A 27 1.18 -3.93 -7.18
C TRP A 27 0.08 -4.44 -8.12
N ASP A 28 -1.12 -3.92 -7.94
CA ASP A 28 -2.25 -4.17 -8.83
C ASP A 28 -2.04 -3.47 -10.19
N ALA A 29 -2.97 -3.68 -11.13
CA ALA A 29 -2.93 -3.14 -12.49
C ALA A 29 -2.83 -1.61 -12.54
N ASP A 30 -3.38 -0.93 -11.53
CA ASP A 30 -3.32 0.53 -11.41
C ASP A 30 -1.95 1.05 -10.94
N ARG A 31 -1.05 0.16 -10.52
CA ARG A 31 0.31 0.44 -10.02
C ARG A 31 0.34 1.34 -8.78
N LEU A 32 -0.76 1.39 -8.03
CA LEU A 32 -0.92 2.21 -6.82
C LEU A 32 -1.30 1.36 -5.60
N HIS A 33 -2.19 0.40 -5.78
CA HIS A 33 -2.58 -0.52 -4.71
C HIS A 33 -1.70 -1.77 -4.71
N LEU A 34 -1.50 -2.37 -3.54
CA LEU A 34 -0.82 -3.66 -3.47
C LEU A 34 -1.70 -4.74 -4.11
N SER A 35 -1.07 -5.65 -4.84
CA SER A 35 -1.72 -6.89 -5.25
C SER A 35 -2.00 -7.77 -4.03
N PRO A 36 -2.81 -8.84 -4.14
CA PRO A 36 -3.01 -9.78 -3.05
C PRO A 36 -1.69 -10.33 -2.47
N GLU A 37 -0.72 -10.63 -3.33
CA GLU A 37 0.60 -11.11 -2.90
C GLU A 37 1.47 -9.97 -2.30
N GLY A 38 1.37 -8.75 -2.83
CA GLY A 38 1.98 -7.57 -2.21
C GLY A 38 1.48 -7.35 -0.78
N HIS A 39 0.17 -7.48 -0.56
CA HIS A 39 -0.45 -7.44 0.76
C HIS A 39 0.08 -8.54 1.69
N THR A 40 0.20 -9.78 1.19
CA THR A 40 0.78 -10.89 1.96
C THR A 40 2.19 -10.56 2.43
N ARG A 41 3.06 -10.06 1.54
CA ARG A 41 4.45 -9.72 1.89
C ARG A 41 4.55 -8.58 2.90
N VAL A 42 3.72 -7.55 2.76
CA VAL A 42 3.64 -6.46 3.73
C VAL A 42 3.14 -6.97 5.09
N ALA A 43 2.14 -7.85 5.12
CA ALA A 43 1.63 -8.46 6.34
C ALA A 43 2.69 -9.32 7.04
N LEU A 44 3.46 -10.11 6.28
CA LEU A 44 4.60 -10.87 6.81
C LEU A 44 5.67 -9.94 7.41
N ARG A 45 6.02 -8.85 6.70
CA ARG A 45 6.99 -7.85 7.21
C ARG A 45 6.49 -7.15 8.47
N ALA A 46 5.19 -6.85 8.55
CA ALA A 46 4.57 -6.29 9.75
C ALA A 46 4.59 -7.30 10.92
N GLY A 47 4.30 -8.57 10.66
CA GLY A 47 4.40 -9.64 11.65
C GLY A 47 5.80 -9.77 12.25
N GLN A 48 6.84 -9.72 11.40
CA GLN A 48 8.24 -9.68 11.85
C GLN A 48 8.54 -8.46 12.73
N ALA A 49 8.07 -7.27 12.35
CA ALA A 49 8.28 -6.04 13.13
C ALA A 49 7.57 -6.08 14.50
N LEU A 50 6.52 -6.89 14.64
CA LEU A 50 5.81 -7.16 15.89
C LEU A 50 6.40 -8.34 16.69
N GLY A 51 7.48 -8.97 16.21
CA GLY A 51 8.10 -10.12 16.87
C GLY A 51 7.30 -11.43 16.74
N LEU A 52 6.32 -11.48 15.84
CA LEU A 52 5.52 -12.68 15.59
C LEU A 52 6.30 -13.68 14.73
N ARG A 53 6.10 -14.97 14.97
CA ARG A 53 6.59 -16.01 14.07
C ARG A 53 5.77 -15.96 12.78
N THR A 54 6.43 -15.72 11.65
CA THR A 54 5.78 -15.70 10.33
C THR A 54 5.94 -17.04 9.60
N PRO A 55 4.95 -17.45 8.80
CA PRO A 55 4.98 -18.73 8.09
C PRO A 55 5.89 -18.71 6.84
N ALA A 56 6.31 -17.53 6.39
CA ALA A 56 7.16 -17.34 5.23
C ALA A 56 8.04 -16.08 5.38
N ASP A 57 9.05 -15.97 4.51
CA ASP A 57 9.91 -14.80 4.40
C ASP A 57 9.26 -13.77 3.45
N PRO A 58 8.98 -12.53 3.88
CA PRO A 58 8.48 -11.47 3.00
C PRO A 58 9.45 -11.11 1.86
N GLU A 59 10.73 -11.45 1.96
CA GLU A 59 11.75 -11.25 0.93
C GLU A 59 11.93 -12.47 0.01
N GLN A 60 11.04 -13.48 0.11
CA GLN A 60 11.10 -14.64 -0.77
C GLN A 60 11.17 -14.20 -2.25
N PRO A 61 12.17 -14.70 -3.01
CA PRO A 61 12.32 -14.34 -4.41
C PRO A 61 11.04 -14.62 -5.16
N TRP A 62 10.66 -13.69 -6.02
CA TRP A 62 9.55 -13.92 -6.90
C TRP A 62 9.88 -15.04 -7.91
N PRO A 63 8.90 -15.84 -8.35
CA PRO A 63 9.09 -16.82 -9.40
C PRO A 63 9.69 -16.19 -10.66
N SER A 64 10.60 -16.88 -11.35
CA SER A 64 11.15 -16.38 -12.61
C SER A 64 10.04 -16.22 -13.66
N LEU A 65 10.05 -15.10 -14.36
CA LEU A 65 9.20 -14.87 -15.53
C LEU A 65 10.07 -14.73 -16.78
N PRO A 66 9.55 -15.11 -17.96
CA PRO A 66 10.26 -14.85 -19.20
C PRO A 66 10.50 -13.33 -19.37
N PRO A 67 11.65 -12.93 -19.95
CA PRO A 67 11.95 -11.53 -20.17
C PRO A 67 10.92 -10.93 -21.13
N ARG A 68 10.45 -9.71 -20.82
CA ARG A 68 9.51 -8.96 -21.65
C ARG A 68 10.25 -8.06 -22.62
N GLY A 69 9.74 -7.94 -23.85
CA GLY A 69 10.32 -7.06 -24.85
C GLY A 69 10.04 -5.58 -24.53
N ALA A 70 10.94 -4.68 -24.93
CA ALA A 70 10.76 -3.23 -24.72
C ALA A 70 9.46 -2.69 -25.33
N LEU A 71 9.06 -3.19 -26.51
CA LEU A 71 7.80 -2.80 -27.16
C LEU A 71 6.57 -3.19 -26.32
N GLU A 72 6.60 -4.38 -25.73
CA GLU A 72 5.52 -4.88 -24.87
C GLU A 72 5.37 -4.02 -23.63
N ILE A 73 6.48 -3.69 -22.97
CA ILE A 73 6.51 -2.79 -21.80
C ILE A 73 5.95 -1.40 -22.16
N ARG A 74 6.34 -0.83 -23.32
CA ARG A 74 5.81 0.47 -23.74
C ARG A 74 4.31 0.45 -24.02
N ARG A 75 3.79 -0.65 -24.58
CA ARG A 75 2.35 -0.82 -24.79
C ARG A 75 1.60 -0.85 -23.46
N ASP A 76 2.11 -1.58 -22.47
CA ASP A 76 1.55 -1.60 -21.11
C ASP A 76 1.53 -0.20 -20.47
N ASP A 77 2.60 0.57 -20.64
CA ASP A 77 2.70 1.92 -20.07
C ASP A 77 1.71 2.89 -20.71
N VAL A 78 1.54 2.82 -22.03
CA VAL A 78 0.54 3.63 -22.75
C VAL A 78 -0.88 3.25 -22.31
N GLN A 79 -1.18 1.96 -22.21
CA GLN A 79 -2.48 1.48 -21.75
C GLN A 79 -2.75 1.95 -20.32
N TRP A 80 -1.80 1.76 -19.40
CA TRP A 80 -1.91 2.22 -18.02
C TRP A 80 -2.11 3.73 -17.94
N ALA A 81 -1.35 4.51 -18.73
CA ALA A 81 -1.46 5.96 -18.72
C ALA A 81 -2.84 6.42 -19.18
N ARG A 82 -3.38 5.79 -20.24
CA ARG A 82 -4.73 6.07 -20.74
C ARG A 82 -5.81 5.72 -19.72
N GLU A 83 -5.67 4.60 -19.03
CA GLU A 83 -6.70 4.05 -18.15
C GLU A 83 -6.71 4.70 -16.76
N TYR A 84 -5.54 4.97 -16.18
CA TYR A 84 -5.41 5.42 -14.79
C TYR A 84 -4.85 6.85 -14.67
N LEU A 85 -3.73 7.14 -15.32
CA LEU A 85 -3.01 8.40 -15.11
C LEU A 85 -3.72 9.61 -15.72
N VAL A 86 -4.10 9.56 -17.00
CA VAL A 86 -4.70 10.69 -17.72
C VAL A 86 -6.02 11.14 -17.07
N PRO A 87 -6.95 10.24 -16.71
CA PRO A 87 -8.15 10.64 -15.97
C PRO A 87 -7.85 11.31 -14.63
N TRP A 88 -6.84 10.81 -13.90
CA TRP A 88 -6.41 11.41 -12.63
C TRP A 88 -5.84 12.82 -12.82
N ILE A 89 -5.00 13.05 -13.84
CA ILE A 89 -4.49 14.40 -14.17
C ILE A 89 -5.66 15.33 -14.47
N GLY A 90 -6.63 14.89 -15.28
CA GLY A 90 -7.82 15.67 -15.61
C GLY A 90 -8.60 16.12 -14.37
N ARG A 91 -8.82 15.20 -13.40
CA ARG A 91 -9.45 15.54 -12.11
C ARG A 91 -8.63 16.57 -11.33
N ARG A 92 -7.31 16.36 -11.22
CA ARG A 92 -6.41 17.28 -10.50
C ARG A 92 -6.42 18.69 -11.08
N LEU A 93 -6.46 18.84 -12.41
CA LEU A 93 -6.55 20.14 -13.06
C LEU A 93 -7.90 20.83 -12.83
N ARG A 94 -8.99 20.07 -12.66
CA ARG A 94 -10.30 20.61 -12.29
C ARG A 94 -10.48 20.85 -10.78
N GLY A 95 -9.48 20.51 -9.97
CA GLY A 95 -9.58 20.56 -8.51
C GLY A 95 -10.43 19.46 -7.89
N GLU A 96 -10.77 18.41 -8.66
CA GLU A 96 -11.57 17.27 -8.20
C GLU A 96 -10.69 16.25 -7.46
N SER A 97 -11.14 15.80 -6.30
CA SER A 97 -10.53 14.73 -5.50
C SER A 97 -11.42 13.49 -5.48
N SER A 98 -10.82 12.31 -5.27
CA SER A 98 -11.58 11.07 -4.99
C SER A 98 -12.43 11.17 -3.72
N GLY A 99 -12.14 12.14 -2.85
CA GLY A 99 -12.87 12.41 -1.62
C GLY A 99 -14.08 13.32 -1.75
N ASP A 100 -14.28 14.01 -2.88
CA ASP A 100 -15.30 15.10 -2.98
C ASP A 100 -16.74 14.62 -2.80
N HIS A 101 -16.98 13.35 -3.10
CA HIS A 101 -18.28 12.70 -2.93
C HIS A 101 -18.28 11.67 -1.81
N VAL A 102 -17.21 11.59 -1.01
CA VAL A 102 -17.11 10.66 0.11
C VAL A 102 -17.75 11.30 1.34
N ILE A 103 -18.88 10.71 1.76
CA ILE A 103 -19.56 11.08 3.00
C ILE A 103 -18.98 10.21 4.12
N ALA A 104 -18.76 10.81 5.30
CA ALA A 104 -18.31 10.07 6.47
C ALA A 104 -19.29 8.92 6.78
N LYS A 105 -18.76 7.73 7.06
CA LYS A 105 -19.58 6.56 7.45
C LYS A 105 -20.34 6.79 8.77
N GLY A 106 -19.97 7.82 9.53
CA GLY A 106 -20.67 8.27 10.73
C GLY A 106 -19.88 9.36 11.46
N THR A 107 -20.43 9.83 12.57
CA THR A 107 -19.77 10.72 13.54
C THR A 107 -19.25 9.90 14.72
N LEU A 108 -17.96 10.06 15.04
CA LEU A 108 -17.37 9.51 16.27
C LEU A 108 -17.03 10.67 17.20
N SER A 109 -17.49 10.64 18.44
CA SER A 109 -17.04 11.62 19.42
C SER A 109 -15.61 11.27 19.87
N PRO A 110 -14.78 12.27 20.24
CA PRO A 110 -13.47 12.00 20.83
C PRO A 110 -13.54 11.11 22.09
N HIS A 111 -14.69 11.11 22.79
CA HIS A 111 -14.94 10.23 23.92
C HIS A 111 -15.07 8.77 23.47
N ASP A 112 -15.88 8.49 22.44
CA ASP A 112 -16.08 7.14 21.90
C ASP A 112 -14.78 6.53 21.36
N ILE A 113 -13.91 7.38 20.78
CA ILE A 113 -12.57 6.96 20.31
C ILE A 113 -11.71 6.52 21.49
N LYS A 114 -11.70 7.30 22.59
CA LYS A 114 -10.93 6.97 23.79
C LYS A 114 -11.44 5.69 24.46
N GLU A 115 -12.75 5.54 24.62
CA GLU A 115 -13.34 4.31 25.18
C GLU A 115 -13.02 3.10 24.33
N ARG A 116 -13.17 3.19 23.00
CA ARG A 116 -12.83 2.08 22.10
C ARG A 116 -11.38 1.69 22.20
N ILE A 117 -10.43 2.64 22.18
CA ILE A 117 -8.99 2.33 22.31
C ILE A 117 -8.71 1.66 23.66
N ALA A 118 -9.29 2.16 24.75
CA ALA A 118 -9.12 1.59 26.08
C ALA A 118 -9.69 0.17 26.20
N SER A 119 -10.74 -0.17 25.44
CA SER A 119 -11.33 -1.52 25.47
C SER A 119 -10.50 -2.60 24.75
N VAL A 120 -9.50 -2.22 23.95
CA VAL A 120 -8.63 -3.17 23.21
C VAL A 120 -7.21 -3.22 23.77
N ALA A 121 -6.90 -2.40 24.77
CA ALA A 121 -5.61 -2.37 25.48
C ALA A 121 -5.67 -3.20 26.76
#